data_AF-A0A5C4XU94-F1
#
_entry.id   AF-A0A5C4XU94-F1
#
_cell.length_a   1.000
_cell.length_b   1.000
_cell.length_c   1.000
_cell.angle_alpha   90.00
_cell.angle_beta   90.00
_cell.angle_gamma   90.00
#
_symmetry.space_group_name_H-M   'P 1'
#
loop_
_entity.id
_entity.type
_entity.pdbx_description
1 polymer ?
#
loop_
_entity_poly.entity_id
_entity_poly.type
_entity_poly.pdbx_seq_one_letter_code
_entity_poly.pdbx_strand_id
1 'polypeptide(L)'
;MEVRDILESEEMRHVVEALTALRQKFSSHNHSEERLWPMAQVRNGPYKAEKILQIISDERDYYAGYKDVLAASFAGWLVLPRDREIREILMAQAVLTHMDRAELAVGNDGLTVEKDIAARYLFTGLDFLIEVFDCLGGYQAFRSGAAIDALIIAYDPVEKPINTAVRALVYLHHAVDRFGRPGFDFTPSLNKAVVIFDALKEPKRGFDFKQKYVSRSLLHDRWSKNKQTLAMLYAASTIKVNRRTLLYFLLDGSFSYHEHRKYIDLWMGRARFVASHIFSRMKDQDLQKRTRQLLGEGQAMSFAPPKLSGVENECFEEVFRNYIR
;
A
#
# COMPACT_ATOMS: atom_id res chain seq x y z
N MET A 1 28.88 26.47 29.80
CA MET A 1 29.17 25.22 29.09
C MET A 1 28.30 25.22 27.85
N GLU A 2 28.88 25.47 26.70
CA GLU A 2 28.16 25.44 25.43
C GLU A 2 27.99 23.99 24.98
N VAL A 3 26.94 23.68 24.21
CA VAL A 3 26.72 22.34 23.65
C VAL A 3 27.94 21.88 22.84
N ARG A 4 28.62 22.83 22.20
CA ARG A 4 29.85 22.58 21.44
C ARG A 4 30.98 22.02 22.32
N ASP A 5 31.16 22.55 23.53
CA ASP A 5 32.16 22.08 24.47
C ASP A 5 31.93 20.61 24.86
N ILE A 6 30.66 20.20 24.96
CA ILE A 6 30.27 18.80 25.24
C ILE A 6 30.52 17.91 24.02
N LEU A 7 30.18 18.37 22.82
CA LEU A 7 30.36 17.60 21.58
C LEU A 7 31.83 17.40 21.22
N GLU A 8 32.69 18.36 21.57
CA GLU A 8 34.14 18.31 21.34
C GLU A 8 34.91 17.67 22.52
N SER A 9 34.22 17.21 23.56
CA SER A 9 34.84 16.66 24.78
C SER A 9 35.42 15.25 24.58
N GLU A 10 36.41 14.89 25.42
CA GLU A 10 37.02 13.56 25.41
C GLU A 10 36.03 12.46 25.81
N GLU A 11 35.14 12.76 26.76
CA GLU A 11 34.07 11.86 27.19
C GLU A 11 33.12 11.53 26.04
N MET A 12 32.72 12.53 25.25
CA MET A 12 31.86 12.31 24.09
C MET A 12 32.55 11.44 23.03
N ARG A 13 33.85 11.64 22.82
CA ARG A 13 34.64 10.79 21.91
C ARG A 13 34.60 9.32 22.35
N HIS A 14 34.80 9.04 23.65
CA HIS A 14 34.73 7.67 24.17
C HIS A 14 33.33 7.07 24.04
N VAL A 15 32.26 7.86 24.21
CA VAL A 15 30.88 7.40 23.98
C VAL A 15 30.69 7.01 22.51
N VAL A 16 31.13 7.85 21.57
CA VAL A 16 31.02 7.56 20.13
C VAL A 16 31.81 6.31 19.74
N GLU A 17 33.01 6.14 20.27
CA GLU A 17 33.84 4.94 20.05
C GLU A 17 33.14 3.67 20.57
N ALA A 18 32.59 3.72 21.79
CA ALA A 18 31.87 2.60 22.39
C ALA A 18 30.61 2.22 21.59
N LEU A 19 29.81 3.21 21.18
CA LEU A 19 28.61 2.98 20.37
C LEU A 19 28.98 2.41 18.99
N THR A 20 30.06 2.90 18.39
CA THR A 20 30.55 2.38 17.09
C THR A 20 30.99 0.93 17.22
N ALA A 21 31.72 0.57 18.28
CA ALA A 21 32.14 -0.80 18.54
C ALA A 21 30.94 -1.74 18.79
N LEU A 22 29.94 -1.29 19.57
CA LEU A 22 28.71 -2.05 19.77
C LEU A 22 27.96 -2.25 18.45
N ARG A 23 27.84 -1.20 17.64
CA ARG A 23 27.22 -1.30 16.31
C ARG A 23 27.93 -2.32 15.44
N GLN A 24 29.25 -2.29 15.35
CA GLN A 24 30.03 -3.26 14.55
C GLN A 24 29.82 -4.70 15.03
N LYS A 25 29.69 -4.90 16.35
CA LYS A 25 29.47 -6.23 16.95
C LYS A 25 28.06 -6.77 16.68
N PHE A 26 27.04 -5.92 16.65
CA PHE A 26 25.63 -6.33 16.61
C PHE A 26 24.91 -6.03 15.29
N SER A 27 25.51 -5.27 14.36
CA SER A 27 24.92 -4.95 13.06
C SER A 27 25.44 -5.89 11.96
N SER A 28 24.52 -6.58 11.29
CA SER A 28 24.81 -7.27 10.03
C SER A 28 25.23 -6.26 8.97
N HIS A 29 26.47 -6.38 8.46
CA HIS A 29 27.09 -5.49 7.49
C HIS A 29 26.39 -5.53 6.13
N ASN A 30 25.34 -4.74 5.91
CA ASN A 30 24.73 -4.53 4.59
C ASN A 30 24.22 -3.08 4.52
N HIS A 31 24.78 -2.09 3.84
CA HIS A 31 26.00 -2.03 3.06
C HIS A 31 25.74 -1.51 1.62
N SER A 32 24.48 -1.42 1.15
CA SER A 32 24.14 -0.97 -0.23
C SER A 32 24.26 0.55 -0.40
N GLU A 33 25.09 1.07 -1.31
CA GLU A 33 25.33 2.51 -1.50
C GLU A 33 24.11 3.32 -2.02
N GLU A 34 23.00 2.68 -2.45
CA GLU A 34 21.78 3.36 -2.92
C GLU A 34 20.74 3.63 -1.82
N ARG A 35 21.14 4.25 -0.70
CA ARG A 35 20.34 4.27 0.54
C ARG A 35 19.35 5.44 0.71
N LEU A 36 19.71 6.64 0.28
CA LEU A 36 18.96 7.89 0.59
C LEU A 36 17.79 8.20 -0.35
N TRP A 37 17.77 7.60 -1.53
CA TRP A 37 17.03 8.14 -2.67
C TRP A 37 15.49 8.13 -2.53
N PRO A 38 14.84 7.11 -1.94
CA PRO A 38 13.39 7.08 -1.83
C PRO A 38 12.85 8.04 -0.77
N MET A 39 13.41 8.07 0.44
CA MET A 39 12.86 8.82 1.58
C MET A 39 12.86 10.34 1.34
N ALA A 40 13.97 10.88 0.82
CA ALA A 40 14.06 12.29 0.46
C ALA A 40 13.07 12.66 -0.67
N GLN A 41 12.78 11.74 -1.60
CA GLN A 41 11.82 11.95 -2.68
C GLN A 41 10.37 11.81 -2.26
N VAL A 42 10.09 10.94 -1.30
CA VAL A 42 8.74 10.83 -0.73
C VAL A 42 8.32 12.15 -0.08
N ARG A 43 9.27 12.86 0.54
CA ARG A 43 9.04 14.18 1.14
C ARG A 43 9.13 15.31 0.12
N ASN A 44 10.23 15.48 -0.61
CA ASN A 44 10.50 16.72 -1.35
C ASN A 44 10.44 16.58 -2.88
N GLY A 45 10.17 15.39 -3.41
CA GLY A 45 10.21 15.09 -4.84
C GLY A 45 8.92 14.48 -5.39
N PRO A 46 8.89 14.14 -6.69
CA PRO A 46 7.82 13.35 -7.26
C PRO A 46 7.82 11.95 -6.63
N TYR A 47 6.65 11.50 -6.19
CA TYR A 47 6.50 10.20 -5.54
C TYR A 47 6.79 9.05 -6.51
N LYS A 48 7.82 8.23 -6.22
CA LYS A 48 8.28 7.13 -7.09
C LYS A 48 7.77 5.78 -6.60
N ALA A 49 6.48 5.54 -6.79
CA ALA A 49 5.81 4.30 -6.36
C ALA A 49 6.46 3.02 -6.92
N GLU A 50 6.91 3.04 -8.17
CA GLU A 50 7.63 1.92 -8.82
C GLU A 50 8.90 1.53 -8.05
N LYS A 51 9.77 2.51 -7.76
CA LYS A 51 11.02 2.26 -7.02
C LYS A 51 10.76 1.77 -5.60
N ILE A 52 9.76 2.33 -4.94
CA ILE A 52 9.35 1.91 -3.60
C ILE A 52 8.89 0.44 -3.63
N LEU A 53 8.03 0.09 -4.58
CA LEU A 53 7.57 -1.29 -4.74
C LEU A 53 8.71 -2.25 -5.05
N GLN A 54 9.67 -1.86 -5.90
CA GLN A 54 10.88 -2.64 -6.17
C GLN A 54 11.68 -2.92 -4.88
N ILE A 55 11.95 -1.89 -4.08
CA ILE A 55 12.69 -2.03 -2.81
C ILE A 55 11.97 -2.94 -1.83
N ILE A 56 10.66 -2.76 -1.67
CA ILE A 56 9.85 -3.55 -0.74
C ILE A 56 9.84 -5.03 -1.17
N SER A 57 9.81 -5.29 -2.48
CA SER A 57 9.74 -6.64 -3.04
C SER A 57 11.10 -7.32 -3.20
N ASP A 58 12.20 -6.58 -3.09
CA ASP A 58 13.54 -7.13 -3.12
C ASP A 58 13.77 -8.04 -1.89
N GLU A 59 14.44 -9.18 -2.05
CA GLU A 59 14.84 -10.06 -0.95
C GLU A 59 16.00 -9.50 -0.14
N ARG A 60 16.73 -8.50 -0.67
CA ARG A 60 17.84 -7.85 0.04
C ARG A 60 17.39 -7.30 1.40
N ASP A 61 18.18 -7.58 2.41
CA ASP A 61 18.01 -6.99 3.73
C ASP A 61 18.50 -5.54 3.73
N TYR A 62 17.65 -4.66 4.25
CA TYR A 62 17.96 -3.28 4.58
C TYR A 62 18.01 -3.15 6.11
N TYR A 63 18.48 -2.01 6.63
CA TYR A 63 18.40 -1.77 8.07
C TYR A 63 16.96 -1.80 8.55
N ALA A 64 16.78 -2.21 9.82
CA ALA A 64 15.47 -2.44 10.40
C ALA A 64 14.56 -1.20 10.29
N GLY A 65 13.28 -1.42 10.05
CA GLY A 65 12.27 -0.36 9.91
C GLY A 65 12.21 0.32 8.53
N TYR A 66 13.25 0.26 7.70
CA TYR A 66 13.28 0.96 6.41
C TYR A 66 12.13 0.55 5.47
N LYS A 67 12.00 -0.76 5.24
CA LYS A 67 10.95 -1.33 4.38
C LYS A 67 9.56 -1.14 4.97
N ASP A 68 9.40 -1.12 6.29
CA ASP A 68 8.12 -0.84 6.96
C ASP A 68 7.63 0.58 6.64
N VAL A 69 8.52 1.58 6.74
CA VAL A 69 8.17 2.98 6.45
C VAL A 69 7.83 3.17 4.96
N LEU A 70 8.61 2.57 4.07
CA LEU A 70 8.33 2.61 2.63
C LEU A 70 7.00 1.90 2.29
N ALA A 71 6.72 0.77 2.92
CA ALA A 71 5.47 0.03 2.73
C ALA A 71 4.24 0.79 3.22
N ALA A 72 4.34 1.46 4.38
CA ALA A 72 3.28 2.32 4.89
C ALA A 72 3.02 3.51 3.94
N SER A 73 4.08 4.13 3.43
CA SER A 73 3.98 5.18 2.41
C SER A 73 3.25 4.69 1.15
N PHE A 74 3.62 3.50 0.67
CA PHE A 74 3.04 2.90 -0.54
C PHE A 74 1.56 2.54 -0.35
N ALA A 75 1.19 2.03 0.82
CA ALA A 75 -0.21 1.77 1.18
C ALA A 75 -1.04 3.06 1.12
N GLY A 76 -0.54 4.14 1.74
CA GLY A 76 -1.16 5.46 1.66
C GLY A 76 -1.33 5.95 0.22
N TRP A 77 -0.29 5.81 -0.60
CA TRP A 77 -0.34 6.18 -2.01
C TRP A 77 -1.34 5.35 -2.83
N LEU A 78 -1.49 4.06 -2.55
CA LEU A 78 -2.43 3.21 -3.27
C LEU A 78 -3.88 3.65 -3.08
N VAL A 79 -4.23 4.01 -1.84
CA VAL A 79 -5.56 4.45 -1.43
C VAL A 79 -5.79 5.91 -1.81
N LEU A 80 -4.83 6.80 -1.58
CA LEU A 80 -4.95 8.23 -1.90
C LEU A 80 -3.70 8.72 -2.67
N PRO A 81 -3.59 8.46 -3.98
CA PRO A 81 -2.37 8.73 -4.75
C PRO A 81 -1.96 10.21 -4.81
N ARG A 82 -2.93 11.11 -4.60
CA ARG A 82 -2.74 12.56 -4.65
C ARG A 82 -2.55 13.19 -3.28
N ASP A 83 -2.79 12.44 -2.21
CA ASP A 83 -2.73 12.95 -0.85
C ASP A 83 -1.36 12.65 -0.26
N ARG A 84 -0.55 13.70 -0.11
CA ARG A 84 0.80 13.59 0.46
C ARG A 84 0.75 13.45 1.97
N GLU A 85 -0.14 14.20 2.62
CA GLU A 85 -0.24 14.26 4.07
C GLU A 85 -0.55 12.86 4.64
N ILE A 86 -1.45 12.12 4.00
CA ILE A 86 -1.78 10.76 4.43
C ILE A 86 -0.59 9.80 4.34
N ARG A 87 0.26 9.95 3.32
CA ARG A 87 1.49 9.14 3.23
C ARG A 87 2.47 9.49 4.35
N GLU A 88 2.61 10.78 4.66
CA GLU A 88 3.50 11.25 5.72
C GLU A 88 3.02 10.79 7.11
N ILE A 89 1.71 10.82 7.37
CA ILE A 89 1.14 10.30 8.62
C ILE A 89 1.44 8.80 8.76
N LEU A 90 1.16 8.00 7.72
CA LEU A 90 1.42 6.55 7.77
C LEU A 90 2.91 6.22 7.94
N MET A 91 3.79 6.99 7.29
CA MET A 91 5.23 6.86 7.49
C MET A 91 5.65 7.19 8.92
N ALA A 92 5.14 8.28 9.49
CA ALA A 92 5.40 8.65 10.87
C ALA A 92 4.94 7.55 11.84
N GLN A 93 3.75 6.98 11.61
CA GLN A 93 3.25 5.85 12.41
C GLN A 93 4.15 4.61 12.29
N ALA A 94 4.63 4.29 11.10
CA ALA A 94 5.57 3.18 10.90
C ALA A 94 6.90 3.43 11.61
N VAL A 95 7.39 4.68 11.65
CA VAL A 95 8.58 5.07 12.43
C VAL A 95 8.35 4.85 13.92
N LEU A 96 7.24 5.36 14.47
CA LEU A 96 6.92 5.19 15.89
C LEU A 96 6.76 3.72 16.26
N THR A 97 6.11 2.93 15.40
CA THR A 97 5.97 1.48 15.60
C THR A 97 7.32 0.77 15.61
N HIS A 98 8.26 1.18 14.76
CA HIS A 98 9.61 0.62 14.74
C HIS A 98 10.39 0.96 16.02
N MET A 99 10.30 2.21 16.48
CA MET A 99 10.95 2.65 17.72
C MET A 99 10.33 1.98 18.96
N ASP A 100 9.01 1.88 19.02
CA ASP A 100 8.29 1.18 20.10
C ASP A 100 8.70 -0.30 20.17
N ARG A 101 8.80 -1.00 19.03
CA ARG A 101 9.32 -2.38 18.98
C ARG A 101 10.76 -2.49 19.49
N ALA A 102 11.59 -1.48 19.22
CA ALA A 102 12.97 -1.44 19.71
C ALA A 102 13.05 -1.23 21.22
N GLU A 103 12.16 -0.40 21.79
CA GLU A 103 12.02 -0.22 23.25
C GLU A 103 11.49 -1.50 23.92
N LEU A 104 10.50 -2.16 23.34
CA LEU A 104 10.00 -3.43 23.85
C LEU A 104 11.06 -4.54 23.80
N ALA A 105 11.96 -4.52 22.83
CA ALA A 105 13.03 -5.52 22.68
C ALA A 105 14.07 -5.46 23.81
N VAL A 106 14.25 -4.31 24.48
CA VAL A 106 15.16 -4.16 25.64
C VAL A 106 14.49 -4.44 26.99
N GLY A 107 13.21 -4.79 26.98
CA GLY A 107 12.45 -5.27 28.13
C GLY A 107 11.71 -4.17 28.92
N ASN A 108 10.59 -4.55 29.53
CA ASN A 108 9.59 -3.63 30.09
C ASN A 108 9.86 -3.15 31.52
N ASP A 109 10.94 -3.61 32.16
CA ASP A 109 11.20 -3.38 33.58
C ASP A 109 11.83 -1.99 33.87
N GLY A 110 11.17 -0.92 33.44
CA GLY A 110 11.61 0.47 33.62
C GLY A 110 12.75 0.91 32.68
N LEU A 111 12.82 2.22 32.41
CA LEU A 111 13.80 2.84 31.53
C LEU A 111 15.14 3.04 32.29
N THR A 112 16.22 2.47 31.75
CA THR A 112 17.60 2.75 32.19
C THR A 112 18.40 3.33 31.03
N VAL A 113 19.54 3.96 31.31
CA VAL A 113 20.40 4.56 30.28
C VAL A 113 20.89 3.49 29.31
N GLU A 114 21.26 2.32 29.81
CA GLU A 114 21.73 1.20 28.99
C GLU A 114 20.64 0.69 28.05
N LYS A 115 19.39 0.61 28.53
CA LYS A 115 18.24 0.21 27.74
C LYS A 115 17.91 1.23 26.66
N ASP A 116 17.91 2.52 27.01
CA ASP A 116 17.68 3.61 26.05
C ASP A 116 18.73 3.60 24.94
N ILE A 117 20.01 3.48 25.32
CA ILE A 117 21.13 3.38 24.37
C ILE A 117 20.94 2.18 23.44
N ALA A 118 20.60 1.00 23.98
CA ALA A 118 20.38 -0.19 23.18
C ALA A 118 19.18 -0.05 22.25
N ALA A 119 18.03 0.41 22.75
CA ALA A 119 16.82 0.61 21.95
C ALA A 119 17.06 1.58 20.79
N ARG A 120 17.72 2.70 21.08
CA ARG A 120 17.87 3.81 20.13
C ARG A 120 19.00 3.61 19.13
N TYR A 121 20.16 3.13 19.58
CA TYR A 121 21.34 3.05 18.72
C TYR A 121 21.61 1.64 18.17
N LEU A 122 21.11 0.58 18.82
CA LEU A 122 21.28 -0.80 18.36
C LEU A 122 20.04 -1.34 17.64
N PHE A 123 18.87 -1.28 18.28
CA PHE A 123 17.66 -1.89 17.72
C PHE A 123 16.93 -1.00 16.71
N THR A 124 16.79 0.30 17.00
CA THR A 124 16.29 1.27 16.00
C THR A 124 17.33 1.46 14.90
N GLY A 125 18.58 1.71 15.32
CA GLY A 125 19.75 1.81 14.44
C GLY A 125 20.04 3.24 13.97
N LEU A 126 21.32 3.62 13.97
CA LEU A 126 21.74 4.98 13.59
C LEU A 126 21.40 5.32 12.14
N ASP A 127 21.53 4.38 11.21
CA ASP A 127 21.19 4.59 9.80
C ASP A 127 19.69 4.95 9.66
N PHE A 128 18.82 4.27 10.39
CA PHE A 128 17.39 4.59 10.41
C PHE A 128 17.14 5.99 10.99
N LEU A 129 17.82 6.34 12.08
CA LEU A 129 17.65 7.66 12.70
C LEU A 129 18.05 8.79 11.74
N ILE A 130 19.18 8.64 11.04
CA ILE A 130 19.69 9.66 10.10
C ILE A 130 18.85 9.69 8.82
N GLU A 131 18.62 8.54 8.20
CA GLU A 131 18.08 8.46 6.84
C GLU A 131 16.56 8.46 6.77
N VAL A 132 15.88 8.11 7.87
CA VAL A 132 14.40 8.02 7.93
C VAL A 132 13.84 9.02 8.92
N PHE A 133 14.19 8.91 10.20
CA PHE A 133 13.61 9.72 11.26
C PHE A 133 13.92 11.21 11.06
N ASP A 134 15.20 11.59 10.93
CA ASP A 134 15.60 12.97 10.69
C ASP A 134 15.10 13.49 9.34
N CYS A 135 15.13 12.65 8.30
CA CYS A 135 14.61 12.99 6.97
C CYS A 135 13.11 13.29 6.97
N LEU A 136 12.33 12.73 7.91
CA LEU A 136 10.91 13.06 8.09
C LEU A 136 10.70 14.32 8.94
N GLY A 137 11.75 14.84 9.58
CA GLY A 137 11.71 16.02 10.45
C GLY A 137 11.95 15.71 11.92
N GLY A 138 12.38 14.48 12.25
CA GLY A 138 12.69 14.03 13.59
C GLY A 138 11.54 14.31 14.56
N TYR A 139 11.87 14.68 15.81
CA TYR A 139 10.88 15.00 16.84
C TYR A 139 9.86 16.08 16.44
N GLN A 140 10.24 17.03 15.58
CA GLN A 140 9.32 18.07 15.14
C GLN A 140 8.15 17.49 14.36
N ALA A 141 8.41 16.52 13.47
CA ALA A 141 7.38 15.88 12.67
C ALA A 141 6.34 15.15 13.52
N PHE A 142 6.75 14.53 14.64
CA PHE A 142 5.84 13.86 15.56
C PHE A 142 5.09 14.84 16.47
N ARG A 143 5.72 15.97 16.83
CA ARG A 143 5.07 17.02 17.62
C ARG A 143 3.99 17.76 16.83
N SER A 144 4.22 18.03 15.55
CA SER A 144 3.31 18.81 14.70
C SER A 144 2.50 17.98 13.71
N GLY A 145 2.71 16.66 13.67
CA GLY A 145 2.04 15.77 12.72
C GLY A 145 0.55 15.63 13.01
N ALA A 146 -0.24 15.44 11.95
CA ALA A 146 -1.65 15.15 12.07
C ALA A 146 -1.86 13.80 12.81
N ALA A 147 -2.85 13.78 13.71
CA ALA A 147 -3.17 12.62 14.52
C ALA A 147 -3.69 11.45 13.67
N ILE A 148 -3.65 10.23 14.22
CA ILE A 148 -4.24 9.01 13.62
C ILE A 148 -5.70 9.26 13.20
N ASP A 149 -6.43 10.10 13.94
CA ASP A 149 -7.81 10.47 13.63
C ASP A 149 -7.97 11.07 12.21
N ALA A 150 -6.94 11.76 11.71
CA ALA A 150 -6.93 12.29 10.35
C ALA A 150 -6.94 11.17 9.28
N LEU A 151 -6.38 9.98 9.58
CA LEU A 151 -6.44 8.83 8.67
C LEU A 151 -7.87 8.32 8.53
N ILE A 152 -8.60 8.20 9.65
CA ILE A 152 -10.01 7.75 9.65
C ILE A 152 -10.85 8.72 8.81
N ILE A 153 -10.73 10.02 9.08
CA ILE A 153 -11.44 11.09 8.35
C ILE A 153 -11.14 11.03 6.84
N ALA A 154 -9.90 10.72 6.46
CA ALA A 154 -9.50 10.66 5.06
C ALA A 154 -9.90 9.35 4.35
N TYR A 155 -9.96 8.23 5.09
CA TYR A 155 -10.24 6.90 4.53
C TYR A 155 -11.74 6.61 4.41
N ASP A 156 -12.54 7.03 5.40
CA ASP A 156 -14.00 6.91 5.40
C ASP A 156 -14.67 7.31 4.06
N PRO A 157 -14.39 8.49 3.47
CA PRO A 157 -15.04 8.90 2.23
C PRO A 157 -14.58 8.12 0.99
N VAL A 158 -13.43 7.42 1.06
CA VAL A 158 -12.85 6.73 -0.10
C VAL A 158 -13.00 5.21 -0.08
N GLU A 159 -13.24 4.62 1.09
CA GLU A 159 -13.42 3.17 1.24
C GLU A 159 -14.50 2.65 0.29
N LYS A 160 -15.70 3.24 0.34
CA LYS A 160 -16.84 2.81 -0.47
C LYS A 160 -16.66 3.03 -1.97
N PRO A 161 -16.15 4.18 -2.46
CA PRO A 161 -15.74 4.33 -3.86
C PRO A 161 -14.73 3.27 -4.32
N ILE A 162 -13.71 2.95 -3.51
CA ILE A 162 -12.71 1.92 -3.84
C ILE A 162 -13.37 0.55 -3.95
N ASN A 163 -14.16 0.17 -2.95
CA ASN A 163 -14.87 -1.10 -2.94
C ASN A 163 -15.83 -1.23 -4.14
N THR A 164 -16.48 -0.13 -4.54
CA THR A 164 -17.32 -0.11 -5.76
C THR A 164 -16.49 -0.31 -7.03
N ALA A 165 -15.32 0.34 -7.15
CA ALA A 165 -14.42 0.16 -8.30
C ALA A 165 -13.82 -1.25 -8.37
N VAL A 166 -13.44 -1.81 -7.22
CA VAL A 166 -13.01 -3.20 -7.07
C VAL A 166 -14.14 -4.14 -7.49
N ARG A 167 -15.38 -3.88 -7.08
CA ARG A 167 -16.53 -4.70 -7.49
C ARG A 167 -16.80 -4.62 -8.98
N ALA A 168 -16.63 -3.45 -9.60
CA ALA A 168 -16.70 -3.30 -11.05
C ALA A 168 -15.68 -4.22 -11.76
N LEU A 169 -14.44 -4.31 -11.23
CA LEU A 169 -13.42 -5.22 -11.75
C LEU A 169 -13.78 -6.70 -11.57
N VAL A 170 -14.48 -7.07 -10.49
CA VAL A 170 -15.02 -8.42 -10.32
C VAL A 170 -15.98 -8.76 -11.46
N TYR A 171 -16.92 -7.88 -11.80
CA TYR A 171 -17.84 -8.10 -12.91
C TYR A 171 -17.11 -8.23 -14.25
N LEU A 172 -16.12 -7.36 -14.50
CA LEU A 172 -15.34 -7.44 -15.74
C LEU A 172 -14.50 -8.72 -15.80
N HIS A 173 -13.98 -9.20 -14.68
CA HIS A 173 -13.25 -10.46 -14.62
C HIS A 173 -14.15 -11.64 -14.99
N HIS A 174 -15.34 -11.75 -14.37
CA HIS A 174 -16.33 -12.77 -14.75
C HIS A 174 -16.70 -12.70 -16.25
N ALA A 175 -16.90 -11.49 -16.77
CA ALA A 175 -17.27 -11.30 -18.17
C ALA A 175 -16.14 -11.70 -19.13
N VAL A 176 -14.89 -11.37 -18.79
CA VAL A 176 -13.72 -11.76 -19.59
C VAL A 176 -13.52 -13.28 -19.56
N ASP A 177 -13.67 -13.94 -18.42
CA ASP A 177 -13.50 -15.40 -18.31
C ASP A 177 -14.54 -16.17 -19.14
N ARG A 178 -15.76 -15.65 -19.19
CA ARG A 178 -16.88 -16.31 -19.85
C ARG A 178 -17.01 -15.96 -21.32
N PHE A 179 -16.82 -14.69 -21.67
CA PHE A 179 -17.09 -14.14 -23.01
C PHE A 179 -15.85 -13.67 -23.74
N GLY A 180 -14.68 -13.63 -23.10
CA GLY A 180 -13.41 -13.21 -23.72
C GLY A 180 -12.67 -14.32 -24.48
N ARG A 181 -13.37 -15.40 -24.85
CA ARG A 181 -12.79 -16.55 -25.59
C ARG A 181 -12.69 -16.21 -27.08
N PRO A 182 -11.71 -16.78 -27.81
CA PRO A 182 -11.61 -16.62 -29.26
C PRO A 182 -12.95 -16.95 -29.94
N GLY A 183 -13.43 -16.05 -30.80
CA GLY A 183 -14.72 -16.17 -31.50
C GLY A 183 -15.87 -15.36 -30.91
N PHE A 184 -15.69 -14.71 -29.75
CA PHE A 184 -16.68 -13.79 -29.17
C PHE A 184 -16.17 -12.34 -29.18
N ASP A 185 -16.99 -11.43 -29.70
CA ASP A 185 -16.70 -9.98 -29.74
C ASP A 185 -16.99 -9.30 -28.38
N PHE A 186 -16.24 -9.69 -27.35
CA PHE A 186 -16.37 -9.08 -26.03
C PHE A 186 -15.21 -8.13 -25.67
N THR A 187 -15.48 -6.82 -25.68
CA THR A 187 -14.56 -5.80 -25.16
C THR A 187 -14.99 -5.32 -23.76
N PRO A 188 -14.27 -5.63 -22.67
CA PRO A 188 -14.59 -5.10 -21.34
C PRO A 188 -14.49 -3.57 -21.28
N SER A 189 -15.38 -2.94 -20.50
CA SER A 189 -15.36 -1.50 -20.25
C SER A 189 -16.05 -1.16 -18.93
N LEU A 190 -15.64 -0.07 -18.27
CA LEU A 190 -16.33 0.40 -17.06
C LEU A 190 -17.83 0.63 -17.31
N ASN A 191 -18.20 1.15 -18.48
CA ASN A 191 -19.60 1.37 -18.83
C ASN A 191 -20.41 0.06 -18.80
N LYS A 192 -19.84 -1.08 -19.20
CA LYS A 192 -20.53 -2.38 -19.08
C LYS A 192 -20.74 -2.80 -17.62
N ALA A 193 -19.76 -2.55 -16.74
CA ALA A 193 -19.95 -2.78 -15.31
C ALA A 193 -21.00 -1.84 -14.69
N VAL A 194 -21.09 -0.60 -15.17
CA VAL A 194 -22.12 0.37 -14.75
C VAL A 194 -23.53 -0.12 -15.07
N VAL A 195 -23.76 -0.79 -16.20
CA VAL A 195 -25.09 -1.34 -16.53
C VAL A 195 -25.56 -2.35 -15.47
N ILE A 196 -24.64 -3.15 -14.90
CA ILE A 196 -24.97 -4.07 -13.81
C ILE A 196 -25.35 -3.29 -12.55
N PHE A 197 -24.59 -2.23 -12.23
CA PHE A 197 -24.94 -1.37 -11.10
C PHE A 197 -26.29 -0.68 -11.30
N ASP A 198 -26.66 -0.30 -12.53
CA ASP A 198 -27.96 0.28 -12.82
C ASP A 198 -29.09 -0.76 -12.68
N ALA A 199 -28.88 -2.00 -13.13
CA ALA A 199 -29.81 -3.11 -12.90
C ALA A 199 -30.00 -3.42 -11.39
N LEU A 200 -28.94 -3.31 -10.59
CA LEU A 200 -29.01 -3.48 -9.13
C LEU A 200 -29.78 -2.36 -8.41
N LYS A 201 -29.97 -1.19 -9.03
CA LYS A 201 -30.76 -0.09 -8.45
C LYS A 201 -32.26 -0.29 -8.64
N GLU A 202 -32.68 -1.21 -9.48
CA GLU A 202 -34.09 -1.42 -9.78
C GLU A 202 -34.87 -1.79 -8.50
N PRO A 203 -35.91 -1.04 -8.11
CA PRO A 203 -36.59 -1.24 -6.82
C PRO A 203 -37.09 -2.67 -6.59
N LYS A 204 -37.52 -3.35 -7.65
CA LYS A 204 -38.00 -4.75 -7.62
C LYS A 204 -36.95 -5.76 -7.15
N ARG A 205 -35.66 -5.40 -7.14
CA ARG A 205 -34.56 -6.29 -6.74
C ARG A 205 -34.35 -6.32 -5.22
N GLY A 206 -34.95 -5.40 -4.46
CA GLY A 206 -34.79 -5.33 -3.00
C GLY A 206 -33.34 -5.16 -2.54
N PHE A 207 -32.44 -4.69 -3.41
CA PHE A 207 -31.02 -4.58 -3.14
C PHE A 207 -30.70 -3.21 -2.54
N ASP A 208 -30.01 -3.18 -1.39
CA ASP A 208 -29.57 -1.93 -0.78
C ASP A 208 -28.35 -1.34 -1.51
N PHE A 209 -28.62 -0.76 -2.68
CA PHE A 209 -27.59 -0.16 -3.52
C PHE A 209 -26.93 1.02 -2.80
N LYS A 210 -27.72 1.90 -2.18
CA LYS A 210 -27.22 3.14 -1.58
C LYS A 210 -26.36 2.87 -0.36
N GLN A 211 -26.53 1.78 0.37
CA GLN A 211 -25.59 1.40 1.42
C GLN A 211 -24.28 0.84 0.83
N LYS A 212 -24.35 -0.01 -0.19
CA LYS A 212 -23.19 -0.79 -0.68
C LYS A 212 -22.32 -0.09 -1.73
N TYR A 213 -22.91 0.72 -2.60
CA TYR A 213 -22.21 1.27 -3.76
C TYR A 213 -22.40 2.77 -3.92
N VAL A 214 -21.49 3.38 -4.67
CA VAL A 214 -21.55 4.81 -5.00
C VAL A 214 -22.30 5.09 -6.29
N SER A 215 -22.60 6.37 -6.53
CA SER A 215 -23.18 6.84 -7.78
C SER A 215 -22.26 6.60 -8.98
N ARG A 216 -22.84 6.61 -10.18
CA ARG A 216 -22.09 6.46 -11.44
C ARG A 216 -21.00 7.52 -11.58
N SER A 217 -21.31 8.79 -11.30
CA SER A 217 -20.35 9.89 -11.41
C SER A 217 -19.15 9.69 -10.48
N LEU A 218 -19.39 9.30 -9.22
CA LEU A 218 -18.32 9.06 -8.25
C LEU A 218 -17.48 7.84 -8.61
N LEU A 219 -18.08 6.78 -9.16
CA LEU A 219 -17.35 5.62 -9.68
C LEU A 219 -16.42 6.01 -10.84
N HIS A 220 -16.90 6.78 -11.82
CA HIS A 220 -16.09 7.24 -12.95
C HIS A 220 -14.94 8.16 -12.51
N ASP A 221 -15.23 9.11 -11.61
CA ASP A 221 -14.21 9.99 -11.03
C ASP A 221 -13.12 9.18 -10.32
N ARG A 222 -13.53 8.22 -9.47
CA ARG A 222 -12.61 7.35 -8.74
C ARG A 222 -11.78 6.49 -9.69
N TRP A 223 -12.41 5.86 -10.68
CA TRP A 223 -11.73 5.03 -11.67
C TRP A 223 -10.65 5.82 -12.43
N SER A 224 -10.98 7.04 -12.85
CA SER A 224 -10.07 7.93 -13.56
C SER A 224 -8.88 8.35 -12.69
N LYS A 225 -9.14 8.73 -11.43
CA LYS A 225 -8.09 9.14 -10.47
C LYS A 225 -7.16 7.98 -10.08
N ASN A 226 -7.63 6.74 -10.13
CA ASN A 226 -6.92 5.56 -9.64
C ASN A 226 -6.42 4.61 -10.74
N LYS A 227 -6.39 5.02 -12.01
CA LYS A 227 -5.96 4.14 -13.12
C LYS A 227 -4.67 3.35 -12.85
N GLN A 228 -3.70 3.97 -12.18
CA GLN A 228 -2.41 3.36 -11.84
C GLN A 228 -2.45 2.38 -10.65
N THR A 229 -3.49 2.44 -9.79
CA THR A 229 -3.60 1.63 -8.57
C THR A 229 -4.72 0.59 -8.62
N LEU A 230 -5.65 0.68 -9.58
CA LEU A 230 -6.82 -0.20 -9.69
C LEU A 230 -6.48 -1.69 -9.70
N ALA A 231 -5.48 -2.12 -10.48
CA ALA A 231 -5.08 -3.53 -10.55
C ALA A 231 -4.57 -4.04 -9.19
N MET A 232 -3.77 -3.24 -8.49
CA MET A 232 -3.26 -3.56 -7.16
C MET A 232 -4.39 -3.62 -6.13
N LEU A 233 -5.30 -2.65 -6.12
CA LEU A 233 -6.46 -2.65 -5.21
C LEU A 233 -7.36 -3.86 -5.43
N TYR A 234 -7.61 -4.24 -6.70
CA TYR A 234 -8.38 -5.43 -7.00
C TYR A 234 -7.65 -6.71 -6.61
N ALA A 235 -6.36 -6.84 -6.92
CA ALA A 235 -5.56 -7.97 -6.50
C ALA A 235 -5.56 -8.12 -4.96
N ALA A 236 -5.40 -7.03 -4.21
CA ALA A 236 -5.47 -7.01 -2.75
C ALA A 236 -6.82 -7.51 -2.20
N SER A 237 -7.92 -7.24 -2.90
CA SER A 237 -9.26 -7.71 -2.51
C SER A 237 -9.40 -9.22 -2.55
N THR A 238 -8.52 -9.91 -3.28
CA THR A 238 -8.59 -11.36 -3.51
C THR A 238 -7.63 -12.16 -2.61
N ILE A 239 -6.72 -11.48 -1.92
CA ILE A 239 -5.73 -12.10 -1.04
C ILE A 239 -6.28 -12.10 0.37
N LYS A 240 -6.36 -13.30 0.97
CA LYS A 240 -6.82 -13.47 2.35
C LYS A 240 -5.64 -13.40 3.30
N VAL A 241 -5.79 -12.60 4.34
CA VAL A 241 -4.87 -12.50 5.48
C VAL A 241 -5.74 -12.78 6.70
N ASN A 242 -5.62 -14.00 7.23
CA ASN A 242 -6.53 -14.54 8.24
C ASN A 242 -8.00 -14.46 7.77
N ARG A 243 -8.86 -13.77 8.54
CA ARG A 243 -10.29 -13.59 8.22
C ARG A 243 -10.59 -12.38 7.35
N ARG A 244 -9.61 -11.53 7.08
CA ARG A 244 -9.75 -10.27 6.31
C ARG A 244 -9.03 -10.39 4.96
N THR A 245 -9.20 -9.39 4.10
CA THR A 245 -8.47 -9.30 2.82
C THR A 245 -7.30 -8.35 2.96
N LEU A 246 -6.28 -8.46 2.10
CA LEU A 246 -5.20 -7.47 2.08
C LEU A 246 -5.73 -6.04 1.83
N LEU A 247 -6.80 -5.93 1.02
CA LEU A 247 -7.49 -4.66 0.81
C LEU A 247 -8.07 -4.06 2.10
N TYR A 248 -8.52 -4.89 3.05
CA TYR A 248 -9.02 -4.40 4.34
C TYR A 248 -7.90 -3.67 5.10
N PHE A 249 -6.73 -4.29 5.26
CA PHE A 249 -5.56 -3.64 5.88
C PHE A 249 -5.10 -2.40 5.10
N LEU A 250 -5.26 -2.46 3.77
CA LEU A 250 -5.31 -1.34 2.82
C LEU A 250 -6.05 -0.10 3.36
N LEU A 251 -7.34 -0.31 3.54
CA LEU A 251 -8.35 0.72 3.77
C LEU A 251 -8.54 1.07 5.24
N ASP A 252 -7.97 0.29 6.15
CA ASP A 252 -7.97 0.49 7.60
C ASP A 252 -6.65 1.14 8.08
N GLY A 253 -5.67 1.31 7.19
CA GLY A 253 -4.38 1.91 7.52
C GLY A 253 -3.44 0.99 8.32
N SER A 254 -3.80 -0.27 8.53
CA SER A 254 -3.07 -1.26 9.33
C SER A 254 -2.10 -2.13 8.52
N PHE A 255 -1.90 -1.85 7.22
CA PHE A 255 -0.90 -2.55 6.42
C PHE A 255 0.53 -2.20 6.85
N SER A 256 1.29 -3.22 7.24
CA SER A 256 2.73 -3.14 7.56
C SER A 256 3.57 -4.13 6.75
N TYR A 257 4.83 -3.79 6.46
CA TYR A 257 5.73 -4.73 5.76
C TYR A 257 5.99 -5.98 6.59
N HIS A 258 6.29 -5.80 7.88
CA HIS A 258 6.59 -6.88 8.80
C HIS A 258 5.55 -8.01 8.78
N GLU A 259 4.25 -7.66 8.81
CA GLU A 259 3.18 -8.66 8.85
C GLU A 259 2.76 -9.17 7.47
N HIS A 260 2.89 -8.33 6.43
CA HIS A 260 2.29 -8.61 5.13
C HIS A 260 3.30 -8.94 4.01
N ARG A 261 4.62 -8.87 4.27
CA ARG A 261 5.67 -9.09 3.25
C ARG A 261 5.51 -10.36 2.44
N LYS A 262 5.08 -11.46 3.09
CA LYS A 262 4.89 -12.77 2.46
C LYS A 262 3.82 -12.80 1.37
N TYR A 263 2.98 -11.76 1.27
CA TYR A 263 1.93 -11.66 0.27
C TYR A 263 2.30 -10.76 -0.91
N ILE A 264 3.46 -10.09 -0.88
CA ILE A 264 3.80 -9.05 -1.86
C ILE A 264 3.98 -9.64 -3.26
N ASP A 265 4.69 -10.75 -3.41
CA ASP A 265 4.87 -11.41 -4.70
C ASP A 265 3.53 -11.88 -5.29
N LEU A 266 2.69 -12.49 -4.45
CA LEU A 266 1.34 -12.89 -4.83
C LEU A 266 0.50 -11.69 -5.26
N TRP A 267 0.60 -10.59 -4.53
CA TRP A 267 -0.13 -9.35 -4.79
C TRP A 267 0.26 -8.73 -6.12
N MET A 268 1.57 -8.60 -6.37
CA MET A 268 2.10 -8.09 -7.64
C MET A 268 1.78 -9.03 -8.81
N GLY A 269 1.95 -10.35 -8.62
CA GLY A 269 1.63 -11.34 -9.63
C GLY A 269 0.16 -11.30 -10.05
N ARG A 270 -0.77 -11.19 -9.10
CA ARG A 270 -2.20 -11.03 -9.39
C ARG A 270 -2.52 -9.69 -10.05
N ALA A 271 -1.86 -8.61 -9.67
CA ALA A 271 -2.05 -7.32 -10.34
C ALA A 271 -1.53 -7.33 -11.80
N ARG A 272 -0.42 -8.01 -12.07
CA ARG A 272 0.07 -8.27 -13.45
C ARG A 272 -0.92 -9.11 -14.24
N PHE A 273 -1.56 -10.10 -13.60
CA PHE A 273 -2.64 -10.86 -14.23
C PHE A 273 -3.83 -9.96 -14.58
N VAL A 274 -4.28 -9.09 -13.68
CA VAL A 274 -5.36 -8.12 -14.00
C VAL A 274 -5.01 -7.26 -15.21
N ALA A 275 -3.78 -6.76 -15.29
CA ALA A 275 -3.32 -5.94 -16.41
C ALA A 275 -3.31 -6.71 -17.75
N SER A 276 -2.84 -7.96 -17.74
CA SER A 276 -2.68 -8.79 -18.93
C SER A 276 -3.97 -9.49 -19.36
N HIS A 277 -4.87 -9.78 -18.42
CA HIS A 277 -6.11 -10.51 -18.67
C HIS A 277 -7.32 -9.57 -18.83
N ILE A 278 -7.44 -8.53 -18.02
CA ILE A 278 -8.61 -7.63 -18.07
C ILE A 278 -8.27 -6.37 -18.86
N PHE A 279 -7.25 -5.61 -18.43
CA PHE A 279 -6.97 -4.28 -18.99
C PHE A 279 -6.49 -4.32 -20.45
N SER A 280 -5.71 -5.33 -20.83
CA SER A 280 -5.26 -5.53 -22.22
C SER A 280 -6.40 -5.64 -23.22
N ARG A 281 -7.57 -6.13 -22.77
CA ARG A 281 -8.77 -6.31 -23.58
C ARG A 281 -9.70 -5.09 -23.55
N MET A 282 -9.41 -4.11 -22.70
CA MET A 282 -10.18 -2.86 -22.65
C MET A 282 -9.72 -1.90 -23.76
N LYS A 283 -10.61 -1.01 -24.20
CA LYS A 283 -10.22 0.07 -25.12
C LYS A 283 -9.26 1.08 -24.49
N ASP A 284 -9.32 1.25 -23.16
CA ASP A 284 -8.46 2.17 -22.42
C ASP A 284 -7.09 1.54 -22.16
N GLN A 285 -6.15 1.75 -23.08
CA GLN A 285 -4.77 1.26 -23.00
C GLN A 285 -3.97 1.89 -21.85
N ASP A 286 -4.42 3.03 -21.32
CA ASP A 286 -3.75 3.75 -20.23
C ASP A 286 -3.72 2.92 -18.93
N LEU A 287 -4.77 2.14 -18.67
CA LEU A 287 -4.84 1.23 -17.51
C LEU A 287 -3.72 0.19 -17.55
N GLN A 288 -3.57 -0.50 -18.68
CA GLN A 288 -2.55 -1.52 -18.87
C GLN A 288 -1.15 -0.90 -18.80
N LYS A 289 -0.94 0.22 -19.52
CA LYS A 289 0.35 0.92 -19.57
C LYS A 289 0.81 1.36 -18.18
N ARG A 290 -0.04 2.06 -17.42
CA ARG A 290 0.29 2.53 -16.07
C ARG A 290 0.53 1.39 -15.09
N THR A 291 -0.24 0.31 -15.19
CA THR A 291 -0.04 -0.85 -14.33
C THR A 291 1.29 -1.54 -14.63
N ARG A 292 1.66 -1.71 -15.91
CA ARG A 292 2.96 -2.27 -16.30
C ARG A 292 4.13 -1.40 -15.86
N GLN A 293 4.01 -0.07 -16.01
CA GLN A 293 5.01 0.87 -15.51
C GLN A 293 5.21 0.76 -14.00
N LEU A 294 4.13 0.59 -13.23
CA LEU A 294 4.23 0.44 -11.77
C LEU A 294 4.87 -0.89 -11.34
N LEU A 295 4.46 -2.00 -11.96
CA LEU A 295 4.82 -3.35 -11.51
C LEU A 295 6.11 -3.89 -12.13
N GLY A 296 6.56 -3.30 -13.24
CA GLY A 296 7.66 -3.82 -14.05
C GLY A 296 7.40 -5.23 -14.59
N GLU A 297 8.47 -5.86 -15.04
CA GLU A 297 8.46 -7.24 -15.52
C GLU A 297 8.23 -8.24 -14.36
N GLY A 298 7.71 -9.42 -14.70
CA GLY A 298 7.51 -10.52 -13.76
C GLY A 298 6.34 -11.43 -14.10
N GLN A 299 6.25 -12.56 -13.38
CA GLN A 299 5.21 -13.56 -13.65
C GLN A 299 3.82 -13.03 -13.25
N ALA A 300 2.87 -13.17 -14.17
CA ALA A 300 1.44 -12.98 -13.89
C ALA A 300 0.89 -14.23 -13.19
N MET A 301 0.18 -14.04 -12.08
CA MET A 301 -0.42 -15.13 -11.30
C MET A 301 -1.94 -15.10 -11.48
N SER A 302 -2.47 -16.08 -12.21
CA SER A 302 -3.91 -16.22 -12.45
C SER A 302 -4.67 -16.50 -11.15
N PHE A 303 -5.91 -16.01 -11.07
CA PHE A 303 -6.85 -16.29 -9.99
C PHE A 303 -8.28 -16.22 -10.49
N ALA A 304 -9.20 -16.90 -9.83
CA ALA A 304 -10.63 -16.82 -10.15
C ALA A 304 -11.26 -15.55 -9.55
N PRO A 305 -12.24 -14.91 -10.23
CA PRO A 305 -12.96 -13.78 -9.67
C PRO A 305 -13.72 -14.16 -8.38
N PRO A 306 -13.83 -13.24 -7.41
CA PRO A 306 -14.70 -13.41 -6.25
C PRO A 306 -16.15 -13.72 -6.66
N LYS A 307 -16.84 -14.56 -5.87
CA LYS A 307 -18.23 -14.93 -6.13
C LYS A 307 -19.16 -13.71 -6.15
N LEU A 308 -20.14 -13.76 -7.04
CA LEU A 308 -21.27 -12.84 -7.06
C LEU A 308 -22.32 -13.32 -6.06
N SER A 309 -23.03 -12.41 -5.38
CA SER A 309 -24.25 -12.78 -4.66
C SER A 309 -25.35 -13.19 -5.63
N GLY A 310 -26.42 -13.84 -5.15
CA GLY A 310 -27.52 -14.29 -6.02
C GLY A 310 -28.08 -13.17 -6.91
N VAL A 311 -28.40 -12.02 -6.30
CA VAL A 311 -28.94 -10.85 -7.02
C VAL A 311 -27.93 -10.26 -8.01
N GLU A 312 -26.65 -10.15 -7.63
CA GLU A 312 -25.61 -9.68 -8.56
C GLU A 312 -25.40 -10.64 -9.72
N ASN A 313 -25.48 -11.94 -9.47
CA ASN A 313 -25.36 -12.96 -10.50
C ASN A 313 -26.52 -12.88 -11.48
N GLU A 314 -27.76 -12.73 -11.00
CA GLU A 314 -28.94 -12.53 -11.85
C GLU A 314 -28.80 -11.29 -12.75
N CYS A 315 -28.41 -10.15 -12.17
CA CYS A 315 -28.16 -8.93 -12.94
C CYS A 315 -27.02 -9.12 -13.94
N PHE A 316 -25.95 -9.82 -13.55
CA PHE A 316 -24.84 -10.15 -14.44
C PHE A 316 -25.30 -11.00 -15.63
N GLU A 317 -26.03 -12.08 -15.39
CA GLU A 317 -26.58 -12.94 -16.45
C GLU A 317 -27.50 -12.15 -17.39
N GLU A 318 -28.41 -11.35 -16.85
CA GLU A 318 -29.35 -10.54 -17.63
C GLU A 318 -28.62 -9.54 -18.53
N VAL A 319 -27.68 -8.78 -17.96
CA VAL A 319 -26.94 -7.75 -18.68
C VAL A 319 -26.03 -8.36 -19.74
N PHE A 320 -25.29 -9.42 -19.41
CA PHE A 320 -24.32 -10.00 -20.34
C PHE A 320 -24.91 -10.98 -21.35
N ARG A 321 -26.10 -11.55 -21.12
CA ARG A 321 -26.82 -12.33 -22.15
C ARG A 321 -27.03 -11.52 -23.43
N ASN A 322 -27.26 -10.21 -23.31
CA ASN A 322 -27.45 -9.32 -24.46
C ASN A 322 -26.15 -9.02 -25.25
N TYR A 323 -24.98 -9.40 -24.72
CA TYR A 323 -23.68 -9.26 -25.38
C TYR A 323 -23.16 -10.56 -25.99
N ILE A 324 -23.88 -11.67 -25.81
CA ILE A 324 -23.64 -12.93 -26.51
C ILE A 324 -24.47 -12.86 -27.79
N ARG A 325 -23.83 -12.59 -28.92
CA ARG A 325 -24.43 -12.78 -30.25
C ARG A 325 -23.94 -14.08 -30.84
#